data_AF-A0A7S2Y1U6-F1
#
_entry.id   AF-A0A7S2Y1U6-F1
#
_cell.length_a   1.000
_cell.length_b   1.000
_cell.length_c   1.000
_cell.angle_alpha   90.00
_cell.angle_beta   90.00
_cell.angle_gamma   90.00
#
_symmetry.space_group_name_H-M   'P 1'
#
loop_
_entity.id
_entity.type
_entity.pdbx_description
1 polymer ?
#
loop_
_entity_poly.entity_id
_entity_poly.type
_entity_poly.pdbx_seq_one_letter_code
_entity_poly.pdbx_strand_id
1 'polypeptide(L)'
;APYYVTHLEHLSDAEQAFLTDYHTAWTAHLTDTTTRHFPQSVWKALDEPDMVGQPNLDKYVWGRVIGEEPVSLSQSQSQYDDEDIERHAPHSILILPYRQLQPLVQEGRMELFL
;
A
#
# COMPACT_ATOMS: atom_id res chain seq x y z
N ALA A 1 16.32 -9.35 7.42
CA ALA A 1 15.75 -9.65 6.10
C ALA A 1 15.64 -8.35 5.33
N PRO A 2 15.84 -8.34 4.00
CA PRO A 2 15.65 -7.13 3.22
C PRO A 2 14.23 -6.58 3.37
N TYR A 3 14.07 -5.26 3.26
CA TYR A 3 12.82 -4.55 3.56
C TYR A 3 11.65 -4.99 2.66
N TYR A 4 11.93 -5.42 1.42
CA TYR A 4 10.92 -5.87 0.45
C TYR A 4 10.26 -7.24 0.77
N VAL A 5 10.65 -7.88 1.88
CA VAL A 5 10.13 -9.20 2.28
C VAL A 5 8.88 -9.09 3.17
N THR A 6 8.45 -7.88 3.54
CA THR A 6 7.45 -7.69 4.61
C THR A 6 6.00 -8.04 4.29
N HIS A 7 5.64 -8.42 3.05
CA HIS A 7 4.24 -8.73 2.70
C HIS A 7 4.08 -9.88 1.69
N LEU A 8 5.02 -10.83 1.64
CA LEU A 8 4.95 -11.96 0.70
C LEU A 8 3.71 -12.85 0.90
N GLU A 9 3.14 -12.86 2.10
CA GLU A 9 1.92 -13.59 2.45
C GLU A 9 0.66 -13.16 1.69
N HIS A 10 0.68 -11.97 1.07
CA HIS A 10 -0.40 -11.46 0.23
C HIS A 10 -0.21 -11.75 -1.27
N LEU A 11 0.91 -12.38 -1.65
CA LEU A 11 1.26 -12.67 -3.04
C LEU A 11 1.05 -14.14 -3.35
N SER A 12 0.57 -14.42 -4.56
CA SER A 12 0.56 -15.77 -5.11
C SER A 12 1.99 -16.28 -5.35
N ASP A 13 2.15 -17.61 -5.40
CA ASP A 13 3.45 -18.24 -5.68
C ASP A 13 4.08 -17.73 -7.00
N ALA A 14 3.25 -17.46 -8.00
CA ALA A 14 3.69 -16.93 -9.29
C ALA A 14 4.23 -15.49 -9.16
N GLU A 15 3.57 -14.64 -8.38
CA GLU A 15 4.04 -13.26 -8.12
C GLU A 15 5.33 -13.25 -7.30
N GLN A 16 5.44 -14.14 -6.30
CA GLN A 16 6.67 -14.29 -5.52
C GLN A 16 7.85 -14.75 -6.39
N ALA A 17 7.62 -15.73 -7.27
CA ALA A 17 8.62 -16.19 -8.23
C ALA A 17 9.04 -15.06 -9.18
N PHE A 18 8.06 -14.34 -9.74
CA PHE A 18 8.32 -13.19 -10.60
C PHE A 18 9.16 -12.10 -9.91
N LEU A 19 8.83 -11.72 -8.67
CA LEU A 19 9.59 -10.71 -7.93
C LEU A 19 11.02 -11.18 -7.64
N THR A 20 11.21 -12.47 -7.37
CA THR A 20 12.54 -13.06 -7.17
C THR A 20 13.39 -12.99 -8.44
N ASP A 21 12.81 -13.37 -9.58
CA ASP A 21 13.47 -13.32 -10.88
C ASP A 21 13.77 -11.88 -11.30
N TYR A 22 12.80 -10.97 -11.12
CA TYR A 22 12.96 -9.54 -11.39
C TYR A 22 14.08 -8.94 -10.55
N HIS A 23 14.09 -9.17 -9.24
CA HIS A 23 15.13 -8.68 -8.33
C HIS A 23 16.51 -9.19 -8.76
N THR A 24 16.62 -10.46 -9.14
CA THR A 24 17.88 -11.06 -9.60
C THR A 24 18.37 -10.41 -10.88
N ALA A 25 17.49 -10.26 -11.88
CA ALA A 25 17.83 -9.63 -13.15
C ALA A 25 18.22 -8.16 -12.98
N TRP A 26 17.45 -7.41 -12.18
CA TRP A 26 17.71 -6.00 -11.88
C TRP A 26 19.03 -5.81 -11.15
N THR A 27 19.31 -6.62 -10.12
CA THR A 27 20.56 -6.56 -9.36
C THR A 27 21.75 -6.87 -10.24
N ALA A 28 21.66 -7.88 -11.12
CA ALA A 28 22.71 -8.21 -12.08
C ALA A 28 22.97 -7.05 -13.05
N HIS A 29 21.90 -6.43 -13.57
CA HIS A 29 22.00 -5.28 -14.47
C HIS A 29 22.65 -4.06 -13.78
N LEU A 30 22.21 -3.70 -12.58
CA LEU A 30 22.81 -2.61 -11.82
C LEU A 30 24.28 -2.89 -11.52
N THR A 31 24.60 -4.12 -11.09
CA THR A 31 25.97 -4.56 -10.82
C THR A 31 26.84 -4.33 -12.04
N ASP A 32 26.43 -4.78 -13.22
CA ASP A 32 27.26 -4.68 -14.42
C ASP A 32 27.40 -3.25 -14.94
N THR A 33 26.32 -2.46 -14.89
CA THR A 33 26.27 -1.14 -15.53
C THR A 33 26.78 0.00 -14.68
N THR A 34 26.56 -0.04 -13.36
CA THR A 34 26.78 1.12 -12.49
C THR A 34 27.55 0.76 -11.24
N THR A 35 27.17 -0.30 -10.54
CA THR A 35 27.59 -0.52 -9.15
C THR A 35 28.80 -1.44 -8.99
N ARG A 36 29.36 -1.99 -10.08
CA ARG A 36 30.54 -2.88 -10.08
C ARG A 36 31.75 -2.31 -9.34
N HIS A 37 31.92 -1.00 -9.42
CA HIS A 37 33.07 -0.27 -8.87
C HIS A 37 32.75 0.44 -7.55
N PHE A 38 31.52 0.31 -7.06
CA PHE A 38 31.11 0.96 -5.82
C PHE A 38 31.46 0.08 -4.60
N PRO A 39 31.78 0.70 -3.45
CA PRO A 39 31.94 -0.01 -2.19
C PRO A 39 30.65 -0.76 -1.80
N GLN A 40 30.79 -1.92 -1.17
CA GLN A 40 29.66 -2.74 -0.72
C GLN A 40 28.73 -2.02 0.28
N SER A 41 29.20 -0.95 0.92
CA SER A 41 28.37 -0.09 1.78
C SER A 41 27.28 0.65 0.99
N VAL A 42 27.53 0.99 -0.28
CA VAL A 42 26.56 1.68 -1.15
C VAL A 42 25.41 0.77 -1.52
N TRP A 43 25.67 -0.53 -1.68
CA TRP A 43 24.64 -1.54 -1.91
C TRP A 43 23.66 -1.65 -0.74
N LYS A 44 24.17 -1.64 0.49
CA LYS A 44 23.32 -1.67 1.69
C LYS A 44 22.44 -0.43 1.82
N ALA A 45 22.90 0.71 1.29
CA ALA A 45 22.11 1.94 1.28
C ALA A 45 20.94 1.88 0.27
N LEU A 46 21.07 1.14 -0.83
CA LEU A 46 19.96 0.97 -1.80
C LEU A 46 18.79 0.16 -1.23
N ASP A 47 19.07 -0.69 -0.24
CA ASP A 47 18.05 -1.46 0.49
C ASP A 47 17.43 -0.67 1.66
N GLU A 48 17.83 0.59 1.87
CA GLU A 48 17.23 1.42 2.91
C GLU A 48 15.77 1.75 2.57
N PRO A 49 14.85 1.71 3.57
CA PRO A 49 13.42 1.91 3.33
C PRO A 49 13.08 3.22 2.59
N ASP A 50 13.89 4.26 2.80
CA ASP A 50 13.69 5.58 2.21
C ASP A 50 14.02 5.62 0.71
N MET A 51 14.80 4.65 0.22
CA MET A 51 15.14 4.49 -1.20
C MET A 51 14.07 3.68 -1.96
N VAL A 52 13.15 3.04 -1.23
CA VAL A 52 12.06 2.23 -1.79
C VAL A 52 10.76 3.02 -1.68
N GLY A 53 10.15 3.33 -2.82
CA GLY A 53 8.84 4.01 -2.83
C GLY A 53 7.77 3.18 -2.10
N GLN A 54 7.14 3.78 -1.09
CA GLN A 54 6.04 3.13 -0.36
C GLN A 54 4.68 3.48 -0.96
N PRO A 55 3.68 2.59 -0.85
CA PRO A 55 2.30 2.91 -1.22
C PRO A 55 1.81 4.14 -0.44
N ASN A 56 1.34 5.17 -1.16
CA ASN A 56 0.74 6.34 -0.53
C ASN A 56 -0.71 6.05 -0.13
N LEU A 57 -0.91 5.66 1.13
CA LEU A 57 -2.25 5.39 1.69
C LEU A 57 -3.07 6.67 1.91
N ASP A 58 -2.45 7.84 1.90
CA ASP A 58 -3.15 9.11 2.07
C ASP A 58 -3.68 9.68 0.75
N LYS A 59 -3.50 8.95 -0.35
CA LYS A 59 -4.09 9.28 -1.64
C LYS A 59 -5.61 9.15 -1.57
N TYR A 60 -6.31 10.20 -2.01
CA TYR A 60 -7.76 10.18 -2.16
C TYR A 60 -8.18 9.23 -3.27
N VAL A 61 -9.14 8.37 -2.97
CA VAL A 61 -9.73 7.41 -3.90
C VAL A 61 -11.24 7.48 -3.82
N TRP A 62 -11.90 7.07 -4.90
CA TRP A 62 -13.34 6.95 -4.97
C TRP A 62 -13.74 5.54 -4.56
N GLY A 63 -14.66 5.43 -3.60
CA GLY A 63 -15.19 4.15 -3.13
C GLY A 63 -16.71 4.13 -3.08
N ARG A 64 -17.31 2.97 -3.27
CA ARG A 64 -18.75 2.72 -3.12
C ARG A 64 -19.00 1.76 -1.98
N VAL A 65 -19.91 2.11 -1.08
CA VAL A 65 -20.38 1.22 -0.01
C VAL A 65 -21.15 0.04 -0.62
N ILE A 66 -20.72 -1.18 -0.30
CA ILE A 66 -21.35 -2.44 -0.71
C ILE A 66 -22.16 -3.00 0.46
N GLY A 67 -23.30 -3.61 0.15
CA GLY A 67 -24.15 -4.30 1.12
C GLY A 67 -25.37 -3.47 1.54
N GLU A 68 -26.15 -4.01 2.48
CA GLU A 68 -27.40 -3.40 2.95
C GLU A 68 -27.22 -2.57 4.23
N GLU A 69 -26.06 -2.68 4.87
CA GLU A 69 -25.76 -1.99 6.12
C GLU A 69 -24.97 -0.70 5.90
N PRO A 70 -25.25 0.36 6.67
CA PRO A 70 -24.44 1.57 6.63
C PRO A 70 -23.03 1.31 7.18
N VAL A 71 -22.05 2.02 6.63
CA VAL A 71 -20.67 2.02 7.15
C VAL A 71 -20.43 3.29 7.96
N SER A 72 -19.63 3.17 9.01
CA SER A 72 -19.25 4.28 9.89
C SER A 72 -17.79 4.60 9.64
N LEU A 73 -17.49 5.86 9.33
CA LEU A 73 -16.14 6.36 9.13
C LEU A 73 -15.88 7.49 10.12
N SER A 74 -14.71 7.47 10.75
CA SER A 74 -14.25 8.58 11.58
C SER A 74 -13.54 9.60 10.69
N GLN A 75 -14.04 10.83 10.64
CA GLN A 75 -13.46 11.89 9.81
C GLN A 75 -12.26 12.61 10.46
N SER A 76 -11.98 12.43 11.76
CA SER A 76 -11.01 13.29 12.45
C SER A 76 -9.75 12.54 12.96
N GLN A 77 -8.59 13.05 12.55
CA GLN A 77 -7.32 12.91 13.28
C GLN A 77 -7.03 14.16 14.14
N SER A 78 -7.99 15.07 14.29
CA SER A 78 -7.83 16.27 15.12
C SER A 78 -8.03 15.94 16.59
N GLN A 79 -7.04 16.29 17.41
CA GLN A 79 -6.97 16.03 18.85
C GLN A 79 -8.01 16.80 19.70
N TYR A 80 -8.89 17.55 19.04
CA TYR A 80 -9.92 18.39 19.64
C TYR A 80 -11.13 18.32 18.70
N ASP A 81 -12.05 17.42 18.99
CA ASP A 81 -13.49 17.51 18.78
C ASP A 81 -14.08 16.10 18.91
N ASP A 82 -15.28 16.03 19.46
CA ASP A 82 -16.09 14.82 19.54
C ASP A 82 -15.97 14.03 18.23
N GLU A 83 -15.74 12.71 18.32
CA GLU A 83 -15.64 11.83 17.16
C GLU A 83 -16.95 11.92 16.35
N ASP A 84 -16.98 12.80 15.36
CA ASP A 84 -18.06 12.89 14.39
C ASP A 84 -18.01 11.64 13.51
N ILE A 85 -18.64 10.56 14.01
CA ILE A 85 -18.83 9.32 13.27
C ILE A 85 -19.88 9.59 12.21
N GLU A 86 -19.44 9.78 10.97
CA GLU A 86 -20.36 9.86 9.84
C GLU A 86 -20.82 8.46 9.43
N ARG A 87 -22.14 8.30 9.34
CA ARG A 87 -22.78 7.09 8.83
C ARG A 87 -23.13 7.26 7.37
N HIS A 88 -22.55 6.43 6.53
CA HIS A 88 -22.78 6.44 5.09
C HIS A 88 -23.73 5.31 4.70
N ALA A 89 -24.78 5.66 3.96
CA ALA A 89 -25.80 4.71 3.52
C ALA A 89 -25.24 3.69 2.51
N PRO A 90 -25.89 2.52 2.37
CA PRO A 90 -25.67 1.60 1.25
C PRO A 90 -25.59 2.29 -0.10
N HIS A 91 -24.67 1.85 -0.95
CA HIS A 91 -24.43 2.38 -2.30
C HIS A 91 -24.00 3.84 -2.39
N SER A 92 -23.73 4.51 -1.27
CA SER A 92 -23.14 5.84 -1.28
C SER A 92 -21.73 5.80 -1.88
N ILE A 93 -21.37 6.90 -2.54
CA ILE A 93 -20.05 7.10 -3.15
C ILE A 93 -19.29 8.10 -2.29
N LEU A 94 -18.08 7.74 -1.88
CA LEU A 94 -17.22 8.51 -0.99
C LEU A 94 -15.89 8.82 -1.68
N ILE A 95 -15.31 9.97 -1.36
CA ILE A 95 -13.95 10.35 -1.77
C ILE A 95 -13.16 10.63 -0.51
N LEU A 96 -12.31 9.68 -0.11
CA LEU A 96 -11.55 9.76 1.13
C LEU A 96 -10.14 9.19 0.93
N PRO A 97 -9.18 9.50 1.82
CA PRO A 97 -7.87 8.87 1.80
C PRO A 97 -8.00 7.35 1.92
N TYR A 98 -7.24 6.59 1.11
CA TYR A 98 -7.34 5.12 1.09
C TYR A 98 -7.09 4.49 2.47
N ARG A 99 -6.25 5.10 3.32
CA ARG A 99 -6.01 4.69 4.70
C ARG A 99 -7.30 4.52 5.52
N GLN A 100 -8.30 5.37 5.29
CA GLN A 100 -9.59 5.29 5.98
C GLN A 100 -10.50 4.21 5.41
N LEU A 101 -10.38 3.93 4.11
CA LEU A 101 -11.21 2.96 3.40
C LEU A 101 -10.64 1.54 3.44
N GLN A 102 -9.33 1.38 3.65
CA GLN A 102 -8.60 0.11 3.59
C GLN A 102 -9.27 -1.02 4.40
N PRO A 103 -9.69 -0.82 5.67
CA PRO A 103 -10.36 -1.87 6.42
C PRO A 103 -11.67 -2.33 5.76
N LEU A 104 -12.48 -1.38 5.27
CA LEU A 104 -13.75 -1.68 4.62
C LEU A 104 -13.57 -2.39 3.28
N VAL A 105 -12.49 -2.08 2.54
CA VAL A 105 -12.14 -2.78 1.30
C VAL A 105 -11.69 -4.21 1.60
N GLN A 106 -10.87 -4.42 2.63
CA GLN A 106 -10.44 -5.76 3.06
C GLN A 106 -11.61 -6.63 3.55
N GLU A 107 -12.61 -6.03 4.20
CA GLU A 107 -13.85 -6.69 4.62
C GLU A 107 -14.84 -6.94 3.47
N GLY A 108 -14.58 -6.41 2.27
CA GLY A 108 -15.52 -6.51 1.12
C GLY A 108 -16.78 -5.65 1.27
N ARG A 109 -16.77 -4.67 2.19
CA ARG A 109 -17.87 -3.72 2.43
C ARG A 109 -17.75 -2.46 1.58
N MET A 110 -16.67 -2.32 0.83
CA MET A 110 -16.44 -1.20 -0.07
C MET A 110 -15.74 -1.66 -1.36
N GLU A 111 -16.16 -1.09 -2.49
CA GLU A 111 -15.55 -1.27 -3.80
C GLU A 111 -14.85 0.03 -4.21
N LEU A 112 -13.62 -0.04 -4.70
CA LEU A 112 -12.93 1.12 -5.26
C LEU A 112 -13.31 1.29 -6.74
N PHE A 113 -13.46 2.53 -7.18
CA PHE A 113 -13.51 2.86 -8.61
C PHE A 113 -12.09 3.04 -9.15
N LEU A 114 -11.79 2.37 -10.26
CA LEU A 114 -10.54 2.50 -11.03
C LEU A 114 -10.62 3.64 -12.04
#